data_AF-A0A846RNN1-F1
#
_entry.id   AF-A0A846RNN1-F1
#
_cell.length_a   1.000
_cell.length_b   1.000
_cell.length_c   1.000
_cell.angle_alpha   90.00
_cell.angle_beta   90.00
_cell.angle_gamma   90.00
#
_symmetry.space_group_name_H-M   'P 1'
#
loop_
_entity.id
_entity.type
_entity.pdbx_description
1 polymer ?
#
loop_
_entity_poly.entity_id
_entity_poly.type
_entity_poly.pdbx_seq_one_letter_code
_entity_poly.pdbx_strand_id
1 'polypeptide(L)'
;MLMAGIVAAAALAALVTAAYISPEASAAVVGVLILIAAIGWPYVLGVPARKSQSAVIALSALAASATAYVAPDGSALAWLPVALALGLGAVFLIQLIRGTGQSHRLESTLGASAGLFMIALGAGWIAAEGLAVNEGSSGVTLVTGISVLMAIATAMLPWPDRIVGPLGVVLAALAGPLAALIFTDVEGLAAGIIGAVCGAVVMAARRLLITRDAPLNVAAILSVGVAPILALGSLVYFLDRLLLS
;
A
#
# COMPACT_ATOMS: atom_id res chain seq x y z
N MET A 1 -13.85 3.89 10.93
CA MET A 1 -13.02 4.82 10.14
C MET A 1 -11.78 5.27 10.91
N LEU A 2 -11.94 5.90 12.08
CA LEU A 2 -10.83 6.30 12.96
C LEU A 2 -9.82 5.17 13.20
N MET A 3 -10.28 3.98 13.56
CA MET A 3 -9.40 2.82 13.81
C MET A 3 -8.58 2.40 12.59
N ALA A 4 -9.17 2.38 11.39
CA ALA A 4 -8.45 2.05 10.16
C ALA A 4 -7.40 3.12 9.81
N GLY A 5 -7.71 4.40 10.08
CA GLY A 5 -6.75 5.50 9.95
C GLY A 5 -5.56 5.37 10.91
N ILE A 6 -5.82 4.99 12.17
CA ILE A 6 -4.76 4.71 13.15
C ILE A 6 -3.87 3.55 12.69
N VAL A 7 -4.46 2.47 12.18
CA VAL A 7 -3.70 1.34 11.63
C VAL A 7 -2.86 1.78 10.43
N ALA A 8 -3.42 2.59 9.52
CA ALA A 8 -2.68 3.11 8.37
C ALA A 8 -1.49 3.97 8.81
N ALA A 9 -1.69 4.86 9.79
CA ALA A 9 -0.63 5.69 10.35
C ALA A 9 0.46 4.85 11.05
N ALA A 10 0.07 3.81 11.80
CA ALA A 10 1.01 2.90 12.45
C ALA A 10 1.82 2.08 11.43
N ALA A 11 1.18 1.58 10.38
CA ALA A 11 1.84 0.85 9.30
C ALA A 11 2.85 1.73 8.57
N LEU A 12 2.48 2.97 8.26
CA LEU A 12 3.34 3.96 7.64
C LEU A 12 4.52 4.32 8.56
N ALA A 13 4.26 4.60 9.83
CA ALA A 13 5.32 4.90 10.80
C ALA A 13 6.31 3.74 10.93
N ALA A 14 5.84 2.49 10.92
CA ALA A 14 6.70 1.32 10.93
C ALA A 14 7.58 1.24 9.67
N LEU A 15 7.03 1.51 8.48
CA LEU A 15 7.79 1.52 7.22
C LEU A 15 8.86 2.60 7.23
N VAL A 16 8.50 3.84 7.56
CA VAL A 16 9.44 4.96 7.61
C VAL A 16 10.52 4.68 8.65
N THR A 17 10.16 4.18 9.84
CA THR A 17 11.16 3.84 10.87
C THR A 17 12.10 2.74 10.41
N ALA A 18 11.58 1.71 9.73
CA ALA A 18 12.39 0.60 9.23
C ALA A 18 13.39 1.02 8.16
N ALA A 19 13.03 1.97 7.29
CA ALA A 19 13.91 2.55 6.29
C ALA A 19 15.18 3.16 6.92
N TYR A 20 15.05 3.79 8.09
CA TYR A 20 16.20 4.35 8.82
C TYR A 20 17.02 3.33 9.63
N ILE A 21 16.58 2.07 9.73
CA ILE A 21 17.30 1.03 10.48
C ILE A 21 18.18 0.23 9.53
N SER A 22 17.56 -0.46 8.56
CA SER A 22 18.28 -1.24 7.55
C SER A 22 17.34 -1.74 6.43
N PRO A 23 17.87 -2.11 5.26
CA PRO A 23 17.06 -2.71 4.19
C PRO A 23 16.36 -4.01 4.61
N GLU A 24 17.00 -4.83 5.45
CA GLU A 24 16.41 -6.04 6.04
C GLU A 24 15.20 -5.70 6.92
N ALA A 25 15.30 -4.63 7.72
CA ALA A 25 14.20 -4.16 8.56
C ALA A 25 13.00 -3.73 7.71
N SER A 26 13.24 -2.98 6.63
CA SER A 26 12.19 -2.60 5.66
C SER A 26 11.52 -3.81 5.04
N ALA A 27 12.31 -4.78 4.57
CA ALA A 27 11.78 -6.03 4.01
C ALA A 27 10.96 -6.83 5.03
N ALA A 28 11.43 -6.92 6.27
CA ALA A 28 10.72 -7.59 7.35
C ALA A 28 9.38 -6.90 7.69
N VAL A 29 9.37 -5.57 7.81
CA VAL A 29 8.15 -4.80 8.07
C VAL A 29 7.15 -4.93 6.93
N VAL A 30 7.59 -4.80 5.67
CA VAL A 30 6.73 -5.02 4.50
C VAL A 30 6.16 -6.44 4.51
N GLY A 31 6.96 -7.46 4.81
CA GLY A 31 6.50 -8.84 4.93
C GLY A 31 5.42 -9.02 6.01
N VAL A 32 5.60 -8.42 7.19
CA VAL A 32 4.60 -8.45 8.28
C VAL A 32 3.31 -7.75 7.85
N LEU A 33 3.41 -6.57 7.23
CA LEU A 33 2.26 -5.81 6.75
C LEU A 33 1.50 -6.57 5.65
N ILE A 34 2.21 -7.25 4.74
CA ILE A 34 1.61 -8.14 3.73
C ILE A 34 0.80 -9.24 4.41
N LEU A 35 1.35 -9.91 5.43
CA LEU A 35 0.63 -10.97 6.14
C LEU A 35 -0.63 -10.43 6.84
N ILE A 36 -0.52 -9.30 7.53
CA ILE A 36 -1.67 -8.64 8.18
C ILE A 36 -2.76 -8.32 7.15
N ALA A 37 -2.38 -7.68 6.04
CA ALA A 37 -3.32 -7.29 5.00
C ALA A 37 -3.94 -8.51 4.31
N ALA A 38 -3.14 -9.50 3.92
CA ALA A 38 -3.59 -10.69 3.21
C ALA A 38 -4.50 -11.58 4.07
N ILE A 39 -4.19 -11.75 5.36
CA ILE A 39 -5.04 -12.51 6.30
C ILE A 39 -6.36 -11.79 6.52
N GLY A 40 -6.34 -10.47 6.70
CA GLY A 40 -7.55 -9.69 6.95
C GLY A 40 -8.41 -9.45 5.70
N TRP A 41 -7.84 -9.47 4.50
CA TRP A 41 -8.54 -9.08 3.27
C TRP A 41 -9.79 -9.92 2.97
N PRO A 42 -9.80 -11.26 3.10
CA PRO A 42 -11.03 -12.03 2.89
C PRO A 42 -12.13 -11.74 3.92
N TYR A 43 -11.79 -11.22 5.11
CA TYR A 43 -12.79 -10.73 6.06
C TYR A 43 -13.38 -9.39 5.61
N VAL A 44 -12.59 -8.55 4.93
CA VAL A 44 -13.10 -7.38 4.20
C VAL A 44 -14.08 -7.82 3.12
N LEU A 45 -13.84 -8.93 2.41
CA LEU A 45 -14.75 -9.36 1.35
C LEU A 45 -16.00 -10.09 1.85
N GLY A 46 -16.02 -10.57 3.10
CA GLY A 46 -17.12 -11.40 3.62
C GLY A 46 -17.23 -12.77 2.96
N VAL A 47 -16.17 -13.24 2.28
CA VAL A 47 -16.18 -14.45 1.45
C VAL A 47 -15.92 -15.72 2.29
N PRO A 48 -16.43 -16.88 1.85
CA PRO A 48 -16.24 -18.15 2.57
C PRO A 48 -14.84 -18.74 2.38
N ALA A 49 -14.18 -18.51 1.24
CA ALA A 49 -12.88 -19.08 0.88
C ALA A 49 -11.68 -18.32 1.49
N ARG A 50 -11.73 -18.03 2.79
CA ARG A 50 -10.80 -17.10 3.45
C ARG A 50 -9.35 -17.58 3.40
N LYS A 51 -9.10 -18.83 3.79
CA LYS A 51 -7.74 -19.37 3.93
C LYS A 51 -7.00 -19.43 2.59
N SER A 52 -7.66 -19.94 1.55
CA SER A 52 -7.05 -20.09 0.22
C SER A 52 -6.78 -18.73 -0.43
N GLN A 53 -7.70 -17.77 -0.29
CA GLN A 53 -7.49 -16.42 -0.82
C GLN A 53 -6.40 -15.67 -0.07
N SER A 54 -6.38 -15.72 1.27
CA SER A 54 -5.29 -15.15 2.06
C SER A 54 -3.93 -15.74 1.67
N ALA A 55 -3.85 -17.06 1.49
CA ALA A 55 -2.61 -17.72 1.10
C ALA A 55 -2.13 -17.25 -0.27
N VAL A 56 -3.01 -17.16 -1.26
CA VAL A 56 -2.64 -16.70 -2.61
C VAL A 56 -2.17 -15.24 -2.60
N ILE A 57 -2.88 -14.36 -1.91
CA ILE A 57 -2.51 -12.94 -1.78
C ILE A 57 -1.15 -12.82 -1.09
N ALA A 58 -0.96 -13.49 0.06
CA ALA A 58 0.28 -13.45 0.81
C ALA A 58 1.46 -13.99 0.00
N LEU A 59 1.33 -15.18 -0.59
CA LEU A 59 2.41 -15.82 -1.34
C LEU A 59 2.83 -14.99 -2.56
N SER A 60 1.87 -14.43 -3.30
CA SER A 60 2.16 -13.56 -4.44
C SER A 60 2.87 -12.27 -4.02
N ALA A 61 2.35 -11.58 -3.00
CA ALA A 61 2.95 -10.34 -2.52
C ALA A 61 4.33 -10.56 -1.88
N LEU A 62 4.51 -11.64 -1.13
CA LEU A 62 5.81 -12.02 -0.56
C LEU A 62 6.81 -12.41 -1.65
N ALA A 63 6.39 -13.12 -2.70
CA ALA A 63 7.25 -13.43 -3.83
C ALA A 63 7.70 -12.15 -4.57
N ALA A 64 6.78 -11.21 -4.81
CA ALA A 64 7.10 -9.91 -5.38
C ALA A 64 8.08 -9.12 -4.49
N SER A 65 7.88 -9.16 -3.17
CA SER A 65 8.73 -8.46 -2.20
C SER A 65 10.12 -9.08 -2.08
N ALA A 66 10.19 -10.42 -2.06
CA ALA A 66 11.45 -11.15 -2.01
C ALA A 66 12.28 -10.93 -3.28
N THR A 67 11.63 -10.94 -4.45
CA THR A 67 12.30 -10.63 -5.71
C THR A 67 12.76 -9.18 -5.79
N ALA A 68 11.98 -8.23 -5.27
CA ALA A 68 12.41 -6.83 -5.15
C ALA A 68 13.62 -6.64 -4.24
N TYR A 69 13.71 -7.43 -3.16
CA TYR A 69 14.83 -7.37 -2.22
C TYR A 69 16.15 -7.87 -2.81
N VAL A 70 16.12 -8.93 -3.62
CA VAL A 70 17.33 -9.56 -4.19
C VAL A 70 17.67 -9.08 -5.59
N ALA A 71 16.79 -8.30 -6.22
CA ALA A 71 16.96 -7.88 -7.59
C ALA A 71 18.11 -6.88 -7.75
N PRO A 72 18.92 -6.99 -8.81
CA PRO A 72 19.94 -6.01 -9.14
C PRO A 72 19.35 -4.62 -9.44
N ASP A 73 20.19 -3.61 -9.29
CA ASP A 73 19.87 -2.20 -9.52
C ASP A 73 19.14 -1.98 -10.86
N GLY A 74 18.09 -1.17 -10.81
CA GLY A 74 17.27 -0.85 -11.99
C GLY A 74 16.26 -1.93 -12.42
N SER A 75 16.25 -3.11 -11.80
CA SER A 75 15.32 -4.22 -12.12
C SER A 75 14.41 -4.67 -10.97
N ALA A 76 14.38 -3.90 -9.87
CA ALA A 76 13.73 -4.28 -8.62
C ALA A 76 12.28 -4.81 -8.76
N LEU A 77 11.44 -4.19 -9.59
CA LEU A 77 10.05 -4.63 -9.79
C LEU A 77 9.81 -5.47 -11.04
N ALA A 78 10.85 -5.99 -11.69
CA ALA A 78 10.71 -6.78 -12.93
C ALA A 78 9.86 -8.05 -12.76
N TRP A 79 9.90 -8.67 -11.57
CA TRP A 79 9.15 -9.89 -11.26
C TRP A 79 7.76 -9.66 -10.66
N LEU A 80 7.43 -8.41 -10.30
CA LEU A 80 6.12 -8.06 -9.74
C LEU A 80 4.96 -8.46 -10.69
N PRO A 81 5.00 -8.18 -12.01
CA PRO A 81 3.93 -8.61 -12.93
C PRO A 81 3.77 -10.13 -12.98
N VAL A 82 4.87 -10.89 -12.90
CA VAL A 82 4.83 -12.36 -12.90
C VAL A 82 4.17 -12.87 -11.62
N ALA A 83 4.58 -12.35 -10.47
CA ALA A 83 3.97 -12.70 -9.18
C ALA A 83 2.46 -12.40 -9.16
N LEU A 84 2.06 -11.24 -9.69
CA LEU A 84 0.66 -10.83 -9.84
C LEU A 84 -0.10 -11.76 -10.79
N ALA A 85 0.47 -12.11 -11.94
CA ALA A 85 -0.16 -13.01 -12.91
C ALA A 85 -0.40 -14.40 -12.32
N LEU A 86 0.59 -14.96 -11.61
CA LEU A 86 0.46 -16.24 -10.91
C LEU A 86 -0.59 -16.17 -9.80
N GLY A 87 -0.56 -15.12 -8.99
CA GLY A 87 -1.55 -14.90 -7.93
C GLY A 87 -2.97 -14.76 -8.49
N LEU A 88 -3.13 -13.99 -9.57
CA LEU A 88 -4.41 -13.77 -10.22
C LEU A 88 -4.95 -15.08 -10.83
N GLY A 89 -4.08 -15.83 -11.52
CA GLY A 89 -4.41 -17.18 -12.01
C GLY A 89 -4.87 -18.11 -10.88
N ALA A 90 -4.17 -18.09 -9.73
CA ALA A 90 -4.55 -18.87 -8.56
C ALA A 90 -5.89 -18.43 -7.96
N VAL A 91 -6.21 -17.12 -7.95
CA VAL A 91 -7.55 -16.62 -7.57
C VAL A 91 -8.61 -17.23 -8.47
N PHE A 92 -8.40 -17.26 -9.80
CA PHE A 92 -9.35 -17.91 -10.72
C PHE A 92 -9.46 -19.42 -10.49
N LEU A 93 -8.34 -20.12 -10.29
CA LEU A 93 -8.33 -21.55 -10.01
C LEU A 93 -9.11 -21.90 -8.73
N ILE A 94 -8.95 -21.12 -7.66
CA ILE A 94 -9.76 -21.26 -6.44
C ILE A 94 -11.24 -21.19 -6.77
N GLN A 95 -11.66 -20.25 -7.62
CA GLN A 95 -13.06 -20.09 -7.97
C GLN A 95 -13.57 -21.21 -8.88
N LEU A 96 -12.73 -21.78 -9.74
CA LEU A 96 -13.07 -22.96 -10.55
C LEU A 96 -13.28 -24.19 -9.65
N ILE A 97 -12.38 -24.43 -8.70
CA ILE A 97 -12.45 -25.56 -7.75
C ILE A 97 -13.69 -25.46 -6.84
N ARG A 98 -14.09 -24.24 -6.48
CA ARG A 98 -15.34 -24.00 -5.72
C ARG A 98 -16.62 -24.43 -6.47
N GLY A 99 -16.54 -24.67 -7.77
CA GLY A 99 -17.66 -25.16 -8.59
C GLY A 99 -18.55 -24.06 -9.18
N THR A 100 -19.34 -24.43 -10.20
CA THR A 100 -20.35 -23.57 -10.82
C THR A 100 -21.60 -23.48 -9.93
N GLY A 101 -22.22 -22.29 -9.84
CA GLY A 101 -23.43 -22.07 -9.03
C GLY A 101 -23.22 -21.54 -7.60
N GLN A 102 -21.97 -21.35 -7.16
CA GLN A 102 -21.71 -20.69 -5.87
C GLN A 102 -22.10 -19.20 -5.92
N SER A 103 -22.75 -18.72 -4.85
CA SER A 103 -23.05 -17.29 -4.69
C SER A 103 -21.77 -16.46 -4.58
N HIS A 104 -21.84 -15.21 -5.06
CA HIS A 104 -20.78 -14.21 -4.95
C HIS A 104 -19.44 -14.56 -5.62
N ARG A 105 -19.42 -15.43 -6.65
CA ARG A 105 -18.17 -15.79 -7.35
C ARG A 105 -17.49 -14.57 -7.98
N LEU A 106 -18.23 -13.78 -8.75
CA LEU A 106 -17.67 -12.60 -9.42
C LEU A 106 -17.12 -11.59 -8.41
N GLU A 107 -17.91 -11.28 -7.38
CA GLU A 107 -17.51 -10.38 -6.30
C GLU A 107 -16.28 -10.88 -5.54
N SER A 108 -16.23 -12.19 -5.28
CA SER A 108 -15.09 -12.83 -4.61
C SER A 108 -13.83 -12.82 -5.47
N THR A 109 -13.96 -13.03 -6.79
CA THR A 109 -12.84 -12.91 -7.74
C THR A 109 -12.35 -11.48 -7.80
N LEU A 110 -13.23 -10.51 -8.11
CA LEU A 110 -12.87 -9.10 -8.24
C LEU A 110 -12.29 -8.54 -6.94
N GLY A 111 -12.92 -8.85 -5.81
CA GLY A 111 -12.45 -8.47 -4.50
C GLY A 111 -11.09 -9.06 -4.16
N ALA A 112 -10.87 -10.36 -4.40
CA ALA A 112 -9.58 -11.01 -4.13
C ALA A 112 -8.48 -10.48 -5.06
N SER A 113 -8.79 -10.25 -6.34
CA SER A 113 -7.89 -9.62 -7.30
C SER A 113 -7.50 -8.21 -6.85
N ALA A 114 -8.46 -7.36 -6.43
CA ALA A 114 -8.15 -6.03 -5.93
C ALA A 114 -7.20 -6.06 -4.72
N GLY A 115 -7.43 -6.98 -3.78
CA GLY A 115 -6.54 -7.17 -2.63
C GLY A 115 -5.14 -7.65 -3.04
N LEU A 116 -5.09 -8.61 -3.97
CA LEU A 116 -3.84 -9.12 -4.53
C LEU A 116 -2.99 -7.98 -5.10
N PHE A 117 -3.58 -7.14 -5.97
CA PHE A 117 -2.88 -6.00 -6.56
C PHE A 117 -2.44 -5.00 -5.48
N MET A 118 -3.37 -4.53 -4.64
CA MET A 118 -3.06 -3.54 -3.59
C MET A 118 -1.92 -4.00 -2.66
N ILE A 119 -1.92 -5.26 -2.25
CA ILE A 119 -0.98 -5.79 -1.27
C ILE A 119 0.39 -6.09 -1.93
N ALA A 120 0.39 -6.64 -3.14
CA ALA A 120 1.65 -6.96 -3.85
C ALA A 120 2.41 -5.71 -4.32
N LEU A 121 1.72 -4.60 -4.59
CA LEU A 121 2.35 -3.31 -4.86
C LEU A 121 3.25 -2.82 -3.70
N GLY A 122 3.07 -3.38 -2.49
CA GLY A 122 3.93 -3.17 -1.32
C GLY A 122 5.40 -3.50 -1.55
N ALA A 123 5.73 -4.38 -2.50
CA ALA A 123 7.10 -4.67 -2.90
C ALA A 123 7.88 -3.41 -3.32
N GLY A 124 7.18 -2.37 -3.79
CA GLY A 124 7.82 -1.12 -4.17
C GLY A 124 8.43 -0.35 -3.00
N TRP A 125 7.97 -0.54 -1.76
CA TRP A 125 8.64 0.05 -0.60
C TRP A 125 10.05 -0.51 -0.41
N ILE A 126 10.23 -1.81 -0.66
CA ILE A 126 11.55 -2.45 -0.61
C ILE A 126 12.40 -1.96 -1.79
N ALA A 127 11.80 -1.90 -2.98
CA ALA A 127 12.48 -1.46 -4.19
C ALA A 127 12.95 0.00 -4.11
N ALA A 128 12.20 0.88 -3.45
CA ALA A 128 12.52 2.30 -3.31
C ALA A 128 13.77 2.54 -2.44
N GLU A 129 14.01 1.71 -1.44
CA GLU A 129 15.22 1.79 -0.59
C GLU A 129 16.50 1.45 -1.36
N GLY A 130 16.40 0.70 -2.46
CA GLY A 130 17.53 0.39 -3.34
C GLY A 130 17.82 1.45 -4.41
N LEU A 131 17.11 2.58 -4.41
CA LEU A 131 17.38 3.69 -5.34
C LEU A 131 18.49 4.59 -4.81
N ALA A 132 19.33 5.10 -5.71
CA ALA A 132 20.44 6.00 -5.37
C ALA A 132 20.01 7.23 -4.56
N VAL A 133 18.79 7.73 -4.80
CA VAL A 133 18.24 8.87 -4.06
C VAL A 133 17.99 8.58 -2.56
N ASN A 134 17.86 7.30 -2.19
CA ASN A 134 17.70 6.86 -0.81
C ASN A 134 19.00 6.27 -0.22
N GLU A 135 20.11 6.25 -0.98
CA GLU A 135 21.40 5.82 -0.46
C GLU A 135 21.92 6.81 0.61
N GLY A 136 22.24 6.31 1.79
CA GLY A 136 22.84 7.09 2.88
C GLY A 136 21.87 7.96 3.69
N SER A 137 20.72 8.35 3.12
CA SER A 137 19.62 8.97 3.86
C SER A 137 18.29 8.62 3.20
N SER A 138 17.38 7.93 3.90
CA SER A 138 16.01 7.63 3.44
C SER A 138 15.10 8.87 3.45
N GLY A 139 15.63 10.01 2.97
CA GLY A 139 14.98 11.32 3.00
C GLY A 139 13.72 11.37 2.15
N VAL A 140 13.73 10.73 0.97
CA VAL A 140 12.53 10.65 0.12
C VAL A 140 11.45 9.81 0.80
N THR A 141 11.81 8.70 1.44
CA THR A 141 10.90 7.87 2.25
C THR A 141 10.29 8.69 3.40
N LEU A 142 11.07 9.53 4.10
CA LEU A 142 10.56 10.40 5.17
C LEU A 142 9.57 11.45 4.65
N VAL A 143 9.94 12.17 3.59
CA VAL A 143 9.11 13.24 3.00
C VAL A 143 7.79 12.67 2.45
N THR A 144 7.86 11.50 1.82
CA THR A 144 6.69 10.72 1.40
C THR A 144 5.85 10.33 2.61
N GLY A 145 6.48 9.82 3.67
CA GLY A 145 5.83 9.46 4.93
C GLY A 145 5.05 10.63 5.55
N ILE A 146 5.64 11.82 5.61
CA ILE A 146 4.97 13.02 6.14
C ILE A 146 3.76 13.40 5.26
N SER A 147 3.90 13.32 3.94
CA SER A 147 2.82 13.60 2.99
C SER A 147 1.64 12.64 3.16
N VAL A 148 1.92 11.35 3.25
CA VAL A 148 0.91 10.30 3.46
C VAL A 148 0.27 10.44 4.83
N LEU A 149 1.04 10.77 5.88
CA LEU A 149 0.50 11.00 7.22
C LEU A 149 -0.48 12.17 7.24
N MET A 150 -0.18 13.25 6.53
CA MET A 150 -1.10 14.38 6.38
C MET A 150 -2.40 14.00 5.65
N ALA A 151 -2.31 13.15 4.63
CA ALA A 151 -3.50 12.59 3.99
C ALA A 151 -4.30 11.73 4.99
N ILE A 152 -3.66 10.86 5.76
CA ILE A 152 -4.34 10.01 6.75
C ILE A 152 -5.01 10.86 7.84
N ALA A 153 -4.31 11.86 8.38
CA ALA A 153 -4.84 12.78 9.38
C ALA A 153 -6.08 13.52 8.85
N THR A 154 -6.01 13.99 7.60
CA THR A 154 -7.14 14.64 6.92
C THR A 154 -8.30 13.66 6.72
N ALA A 155 -8.01 12.40 6.35
CA ALA A 155 -9.03 11.37 6.16
C ALA A 155 -9.85 11.11 7.43
N MET A 156 -9.26 11.31 8.59
CA MET A 156 -9.90 11.10 9.90
C MET A 156 -10.83 12.25 10.31
N LEU A 157 -10.85 13.38 9.58
CA LEU A 157 -11.75 14.49 9.87
C LEU A 157 -13.23 14.10 9.64
N PRO A 158 -14.14 14.45 10.57
CA PRO A 158 -15.57 14.15 10.47
C PRO A 158 -16.30 15.17 9.56
N TRP A 159 -15.74 15.45 8.38
CA TRP A 159 -16.26 16.44 7.43
C TRP A 159 -16.82 15.77 6.17
N PRO A 160 -17.65 16.49 5.38
CA PRO A 160 -18.18 15.98 4.11
C PRO A 160 -17.07 15.56 3.14
N ASP A 161 -17.25 14.42 2.47
CA ASP A 161 -16.25 13.84 1.54
C ASP A 161 -15.87 14.79 0.40
N ARG A 162 -16.83 15.65 -0.03
CA ARG A 162 -16.61 16.70 -1.04
C ARG A 162 -15.51 17.70 -0.67
N ILE A 163 -15.26 17.89 0.62
CA ILE A 163 -14.23 18.80 1.15
C ILE A 163 -12.99 17.99 1.52
N VAL A 164 -13.17 16.89 2.26
CA VAL A 164 -12.04 16.11 2.80
C VAL A 164 -11.17 15.50 1.70
N GLY A 165 -11.78 15.00 0.62
CA GLY A 165 -11.04 14.40 -0.50
C GLY A 165 -10.04 15.37 -1.13
N PRO A 166 -10.48 16.49 -1.73
CA PRO A 166 -9.58 17.47 -2.31
C PRO A 166 -8.59 18.06 -1.29
N LEU A 167 -9.05 18.35 -0.07
CA LEU A 167 -8.21 18.94 0.97
C LEU A 167 -7.09 17.98 1.38
N GLY A 168 -7.35 16.68 1.49
CA GLY A 168 -6.34 15.68 1.82
C GLY A 168 -5.25 15.57 0.75
N VAL A 169 -5.61 15.68 -0.53
CA VAL A 169 -4.64 15.70 -1.64
C VAL A 169 -3.79 16.96 -1.59
N VAL A 170 -4.41 18.13 -1.42
CA VAL A 170 -3.69 19.41 -1.37
C VAL A 170 -2.75 19.46 -0.18
N LEU A 171 -3.20 19.05 1.01
CA LEU A 171 -2.34 19.04 2.19
C LEU A 171 -1.19 18.03 2.05
N ALA A 172 -1.41 16.85 1.46
CA ALA A 172 -0.34 15.91 1.19
C ALA A 172 0.68 16.46 0.17
N ALA A 173 0.20 17.13 -0.88
CA ALA A 173 1.04 17.76 -1.90
C ALA A 173 1.90 18.90 -1.33
N LEU A 174 1.39 19.64 -0.34
CA LEU A 174 2.14 20.72 0.31
C LEU A 174 3.08 20.23 1.41
N ALA A 175 2.71 19.14 2.08
CA ALA A 175 3.48 18.57 3.18
C ALA A 175 4.85 18.05 2.72
N GLY A 176 4.94 17.46 1.52
CA GLY A 176 6.19 16.95 0.95
C GLY A 176 7.26 18.05 0.79
N PRO A 177 7.02 19.11 0.01
CA PRO A 177 7.96 20.21 -0.18
C PRO A 177 8.33 20.90 1.15
N LEU A 178 7.37 21.08 2.06
CA LEU A 178 7.63 21.68 3.37
C LEU A 178 8.52 20.79 4.23
N ALA A 179 8.28 19.48 4.24
CA ALA A 179 9.14 18.52 4.92
C ALA A 179 10.53 18.47 4.28
N ALA A 180 10.60 18.55 2.96
CA ALA A 180 11.86 18.57 2.24
C ALA A 180 12.70 19.75 2.73
N LEU A 181 12.17 20.98 2.71
CA LEU A 181 12.88 22.19 3.17
C LEU A 181 13.40 22.13 4.62
N ILE A 182 12.76 21.35 5.49
CA ILE A 182 13.09 21.30 6.92
C ILE A 182 14.06 20.16 7.25
N PHE A 183 13.90 19.00 6.61
CA PHE A 183 14.52 17.75 7.05
C PHE A 183 15.51 17.15 6.05
N THR A 184 15.49 17.55 4.77
CA THR A 184 16.23 16.84 3.70
C THR A 184 16.65 17.79 2.56
N ASP A 185 17.46 17.31 1.62
CA ASP A 185 17.81 18.07 0.40
C ASP A 185 17.00 17.62 -0.84
N VAL A 186 15.84 16.99 -0.63
CA VAL A 186 14.98 16.48 -1.72
C VAL A 186 14.37 17.66 -2.51
N GLU A 187 14.29 17.52 -3.83
CA GLU A 187 13.66 18.52 -4.69
C GLU A 187 12.18 18.73 -4.31
N GLY A 188 11.81 19.96 -3.97
CA GLY A 188 10.47 20.29 -3.48
C GLY A 188 9.36 19.98 -4.48
N LEU A 189 9.58 20.20 -5.79
CA LEU A 189 8.56 19.91 -6.81
C LEU A 189 8.28 18.41 -6.89
N ALA A 190 9.32 17.57 -6.94
CA ALA A 190 9.20 16.12 -6.93
C ALA A 190 8.48 15.62 -5.68
N ALA A 191 8.89 16.11 -4.50
CA ALA A 191 8.23 15.81 -3.22
C ALA A 191 6.74 16.17 -3.22
N GLY A 192 6.36 17.29 -3.85
CA GLY A 192 4.97 17.72 -3.97
C GLY A 192 4.14 16.82 -4.89
N ILE A 193 4.71 16.38 -6.01
CA ILE A 193 4.06 15.45 -6.93
C ILE A 193 3.84 14.09 -6.26
N ILE A 194 4.86 13.56 -5.59
CA ILE A 194 4.78 12.30 -4.82
C ILE A 194 3.68 12.43 -3.76
N GLY A 195 3.71 13.51 -2.96
CA GLY A 195 2.71 13.77 -1.94
C GLY A 195 1.29 13.86 -2.49
N ALA A 196 1.09 14.53 -3.63
CA ALA A 196 -0.22 14.64 -4.27
C ALA A 196 -0.76 13.27 -4.71
N VAL A 197 0.07 12.47 -5.38
CA VAL A 197 -0.32 11.13 -5.88
C VAL A 197 -0.63 10.19 -4.71
N CYS A 198 0.24 10.13 -3.71
CA CYS A 198 0.03 9.29 -2.54
C CYS A 198 -1.21 9.75 -1.75
N GLY A 199 -1.40 11.06 -1.58
CA GLY A 199 -2.58 11.63 -0.95
C GLY A 199 -3.88 11.27 -1.69
N ALA A 200 -3.88 11.29 -3.02
CA ALA A 200 -5.02 10.88 -3.83
C ALA A 200 -5.40 9.41 -3.61
N VAL A 201 -4.42 8.51 -3.50
CA VAL A 201 -4.67 7.09 -3.21
C VAL A 201 -5.26 6.90 -1.81
N VAL A 202 -4.73 7.59 -0.79
CA VAL A 202 -5.28 7.53 0.57
C VAL A 202 -6.73 8.04 0.60
N MET A 203 -7.01 9.15 -0.08
CA MET A 203 -8.37 9.71 -0.19
C MET A 203 -9.32 8.81 -0.99
N ALA A 204 -8.84 8.13 -2.03
CA ALA A 204 -9.63 7.16 -2.77
C ALA A 204 -9.98 5.95 -1.88
N ALA A 205 -9.01 5.41 -1.14
CA ALA A 205 -9.24 4.32 -0.18
C ALA A 205 -10.23 4.72 0.92
N ARG A 206 -10.10 5.95 1.43
CA ARG A 206 -11.06 6.55 2.38
C ARG A 206 -12.48 6.55 1.82
N ARG A 207 -12.66 6.99 0.57
CA ARG A 207 -13.98 7.07 -0.07
C ARG A 207 -14.61 5.70 -0.26
N LEU A 208 -13.81 4.69 -0.63
CA LEU A 208 -14.26 3.30 -0.71
C LEU A 208 -14.72 2.76 0.66
N LEU A 209 -14.02 3.12 1.73
CA LEU A 209 -14.39 2.76 3.10
C LEU A 209 -15.70 3.39 3.57
N ILE A 210 -15.94 4.67 3.25
CA ILE A 210 -17.18 5.37 3.64
C ILE A 210 -18.40 4.81 2.91
N THR A 211 -18.23 4.40 1.66
CA THR A 211 -19.34 3.88 0.83
C THR A 211 -19.79 2.48 1.25
N ARG A 212 -19.17 1.91 2.29
CA ARG A 212 -19.36 0.53 2.69
C ARG A 212 -20.43 0.41 3.78
N ASP A 213 -21.44 -0.43 3.53
CA ASP A 213 -22.53 -0.67 4.49
C ASP A 213 -22.21 -1.79 5.51
N ALA A 214 -21.34 -2.73 5.14
CA ALA A 214 -21.05 -3.90 5.95
C ALA A 214 -20.06 -3.58 7.09
N PRO A 215 -20.35 -3.98 8.35
CA PRO A 215 -19.46 -3.75 9.47
C PRO A 215 -18.13 -4.51 9.29
N LEU A 216 -17.04 -3.90 9.75
CA LEU A 216 -15.70 -4.48 9.70
C LEU A 216 -15.35 -5.10 11.06
N ASN A 217 -14.91 -6.35 11.05
CA ASN A 217 -14.28 -6.94 12.22
C ASN A 217 -12.81 -6.47 12.34
N VAL A 218 -12.14 -6.82 13.44
CA VAL A 218 -10.76 -6.37 13.71
C VAL A 218 -9.79 -6.74 12.59
N ALA A 219 -9.85 -7.97 12.06
CA ALA A 219 -8.98 -8.41 10.96
C ALA A 219 -9.21 -7.59 9.68
N ALA A 220 -10.47 -7.28 9.37
CA ALA A 220 -10.83 -6.44 8.23
C ALA A 220 -10.37 -4.98 8.45
N ILE A 221 -10.50 -4.43 9.67
CA ILE A 221 -10.00 -3.09 10.01
C ILE A 221 -8.49 -3.02 9.80
N LEU A 222 -7.74 -4.03 10.28
CA LEU A 222 -6.30 -4.10 10.09
C LEU A 222 -5.95 -4.11 8.60
N SER A 223 -6.63 -4.94 7.81
CA SER A 223 -6.36 -5.06 6.38
C SER A 223 -6.68 -3.80 5.60
N VAL A 224 -7.83 -3.15 5.81
CA VAL A 224 -8.14 -1.91 5.07
C VAL A 224 -7.32 -0.71 5.53
N GLY A 225 -6.77 -0.73 6.74
CA GLY A 225 -5.76 0.25 7.16
C GLY A 225 -4.42 0.04 6.45
N VAL A 226 -3.93 -1.20 6.38
CA VAL A 226 -2.60 -1.53 5.84
C VAL A 226 -2.57 -1.55 4.30
N ALA A 227 -3.61 -2.07 3.64
CA ALA A 227 -3.59 -2.32 2.19
C ALA A 227 -3.35 -1.06 1.34
N PRO A 228 -3.95 0.12 1.63
CA PRO A 228 -3.63 1.35 0.90
C PRO A 228 -2.17 1.78 1.08
N ILE A 229 -1.59 1.55 2.26
CA ILE A 229 -0.19 1.88 2.53
C ILE A 229 0.74 0.97 1.74
N LEU A 230 0.45 -0.34 1.66
CA LEU A 230 1.19 -1.24 0.76
C LEU A 230 1.04 -0.82 -0.70
N ALA A 231 -0.17 -0.44 -1.13
CA ALA A 231 -0.41 -0.04 -2.52
C ALA A 231 0.42 1.17 -2.97
N LEU A 232 0.77 2.07 -2.04
CA LEU A 232 1.64 3.20 -2.31
C LEU A 232 3.06 2.78 -2.70
N GLY A 233 3.56 1.62 -2.26
CA GLY A 233 4.97 1.24 -2.41
C GLY A 233 5.48 1.33 -3.85
N SER A 234 4.76 0.71 -4.80
CA SER A 234 5.16 0.75 -6.22
C SER A 234 5.01 2.15 -6.83
N LEU A 235 4.04 2.96 -6.36
CA LEU A 235 3.91 4.34 -6.81
C LEU A 235 5.11 5.17 -6.37
N VAL A 236 5.52 5.02 -5.10
CA VAL A 236 6.71 5.69 -4.55
C VAL A 236 7.94 5.28 -5.34
N TYR A 237 8.18 3.97 -5.52
CA TYR A 237 9.30 3.49 -6.33
C TYR A 237 9.36 4.10 -7.73
N PHE A 238 8.24 4.10 -8.47
CA PHE A 238 8.23 4.62 -9.84
C PHE A 238 8.35 6.14 -9.90
N LEU A 239 7.77 6.87 -8.94
CA LEU A 239 7.88 8.33 -8.90
C LEU A 239 9.27 8.77 -8.48
N ASP A 240 9.87 8.13 -7.47
CA ASP A 240 11.24 8.37 -7.05
C ASP A 240 12.20 8.11 -8.21
N ARG A 241 12.03 6.97 -8.90
CA ARG A 241 12.84 6.62 -10.06
C ARG A 241 12.64 7.54 -11.26
N LEU A 242 11.45 8.12 -11.46
CA LEU A 242 11.16 8.97 -12.61
C LEU A 242 11.58 10.43 -12.39
N LEU A 243 11.45 10.91 -11.16
CA LEU A 243 11.63 12.32 -10.81
C LEU A 243 13.02 12.62 -10.24
N LEU A 244 13.66 11.62 -9.63
CA LEU A 244 14.87 11.82 -8.82
C LEU A 244 16.03 10.87 -9.20
N SER A 245 15.88 10.05 -10.25
CA SER A 245 16.93 9.14 -10.77
C SER A 245 17.01 9.21 -12.30
#